data_AF-A0A0C2VRL9-F1
#
_entry.id   AF-A0A0C2VRL9-F1
#
_cell.length_a   1.000
_cell.length_b   1.000
_cell.length_c   1.000
_cell.angle_alpha   90.00
_cell.angle_beta   90.00
_cell.angle_gamma   90.00
#
_symmetry.space_group_name_H-M   'P 1'
#
loop_
_entity.id
_entity.type
_entity.pdbx_description
1 polymer ?
#
loop_
_entity_poly.entity_id
_entity_poly.type
_entity_poly.pdbx_seq_one_letter_code
_entity_poly.pdbx_strand_id
1 'polypeptide(L)'
;MLKVIKLSAGLVASIVLGLIFGGGIDLDDIKFRKNMKRLKKEPWFKKIEQDGLYYEKIYQNEALKEYLFQDDIVNRILEDEKEKDQLIKLIQSV
;
A
#
# COMPACT_ATOMS: atom_id res chain seq x y z
N MET A 1 -36.48 34.50 12.93
CA MET A 1 -35.11 34.71 12.44
C MET A 1 -34.28 33.47 12.81
N LEU A 2 -34.19 32.48 11.92
CA LEU A 2 -33.54 31.19 12.20
C LEU A 2 -32.01 31.35 12.22
N LYS A 3 -31.36 30.95 13.32
CA LYS A 3 -29.90 30.82 13.40
C LYS A 3 -29.50 29.52 12.70
N VAL A 4 -28.87 29.65 11.53
CA VAL A 4 -28.25 28.55 10.79
C VAL A 4 -27.05 28.04 11.60
N ILE A 5 -27.13 26.79 12.04
CA ILE A 5 -26.02 26.06 12.67
C ILE A 5 -24.94 25.87 11.60
N LYS A 6 -23.80 26.54 11.77
CA LYS A 6 -22.58 26.24 11.02
C LYS A 6 -22.03 24.90 11.53
N LEU A 7 -22.44 23.80 10.89
CA LEU A 7 -21.73 22.53 10.94
C LEU A 7 -20.37 22.72 10.26
N SER A 8 -19.40 23.16 11.03
CA SER A 8 -18.01 23.30 10.59
C SER A 8 -17.36 21.94 10.53
N ALA A 9 -16.59 21.74 9.46
CA ALA A 9 -15.87 20.53 9.07
C ALA A 9 -14.97 19.98 10.19
N GLY A 10 -15.53 19.16 11.08
CA GLY A 10 -14.83 18.59 12.23
C GLY A 10 -15.15 17.13 12.50
N LEU A 11 -15.58 16.36 11.49
CA LEU A 11 -16.07 14.99 11.69
C LEU A 11 -15.35 13.92 10.84
N VAL A 12 -14.45 14.30 9.92
CA VAL A 12 -13.66 13.32 9.15
C VAL A 12 -12.30 13.04 9.80
N ALA A 13 -11.79 13.97 10.62
CA ALA A 13 -10.55 13.74 11.39
C ALA A 13 -10.77 12.86 12.63
N SER A 14 -11.99 12.80 13.18
CA SER A 14 -12.29 12.08 14.43
C SER A 14 -12.41 10.56 14.23
N ILE A 15 -12.81 10.08 13.05
CA ILE A 15 -12.82 8.64 12.76
C ILE A 15 -11.40 8.10 12.63
N VAL A 16 -10.47 8.89 12.11
CA VAL A 16 -9.05 8.49 11.99
C VAL A 16 -8.37 8.45 13.36
N LEU A 17 -8.67 9.39 14.26
CA LEU A 17 -8.10 9.40 15.62
C LEU A 17 -8.66 8.29 16.53
N GLY A 18 -9.94 7.93 16.40
CA GLY A 18 -10.56 6.86 17.18
C GLY A 18 -10.00 5.46 16.89
N LEU A 19 -9.45 5.22 15.70
CA LEU A 19 -8.83 3.94 15.31
C LEU A 19 -7.36 3.80 15.74
N ILE A 20 -6.69 4.91 16.11
CA ILE A 20 -5.26 4.89 16.48
C ILE A 20 -5.04 4.35 17.91
N PHE A 21 -6.02 4.48 18.81
CA PHE A 21 -5.83 4.19 20.25
C PHE A 21 -6.47 2.89 20.76
N GLY A 22 -7.20 2.12 19.94
CA GLY A 22 -7.96 0.94 20.40
C GLY A 22 -7.60 -0.42 19.78
N GLY A 23 -6.76 -0.45 18.73
CA GLY A 23 -6.35 -1.67 18.05
C GLY A 23 -5.30 -1.30 17.01
N GLY A 24 -4.03 -1.45 17.38
CA GLY A 24 -2.89 -0.81 16.70
C GLY A 24 -2.94 -0.97 15.19
N ILE A 25 -2.99 0.15 14.47
CA ILE A 25 -2.66 0.15 13.05
C ILE A 25 -1.16 -0.10 12.98
N ASP A 26 -0.78 -1.28 12.53
CA ASP A 26 0.61 -1.62 12.30
C ASP A 26 1.20 -0.66 11.25
N LEU A 27 2.31 -0.02 11.61
CA LEU A 27 2.99 0.95 10.75
C LEU A 27 3.48 0.29 9.47
N ASP A 28 3.82 -1.00 9.54
CA ASP A 28 4.27 -1.79 8.41
C ASP A 28 3.12 -1.96 7.42
N ASP A 29 1.94 -2.28 7.93
CA ASP A 29 0.69 -2.35 7.17
C ASP A 29 0.38 -1.05 6.40
N ILE A 30 0.59 0.11 7.03
CA ILE A 30 0.44 1.42 6.37
C ILE A 30 1.48 1.56 5.25
N LYS A 31 2.74 1.21 5.52
CA LYS A 31 3.85 1.34 4.58
C LYS A 31 3.64 0.46 3.35
N PHE A 32 3.26 -0.80 3.55
CA PHE A 32 2.95 -1.72 2.45
C PHE A 32 1.76 -1.23 1.64
N ARG A 33 0.65 -0.82 2.26
CA ARG A 33 -0.50 -0.26 1.52
C ARG A 33 -0.10 0.96 0.68
N LYS A 34 0.74 1.85 1.23
CA LYS A 34 1.25 3.02 0.50
C LYS A 34 2.12 2.61 -0.68
N ASN A 35 3.05 1.69 -0.48
CA ASN A 35 3.96 1.21 -1.51
C ASN A 35 3.21 0.46 -2.62
N MET A 36 2.28 -0.41 -2.24
CA MET A 36 1.39 -1.12 -3.16
C MET A 36 0.58 -0.15 -4.01
N LYS A 37 -0.02 0.89 -3.40
CA LYS A 37 -0.80 1.91 -4.13
C LYS A 37 0.03 2.63 -5.19
N ARG A 38 1.34 2.77 -4.98
CA ARG A 38 2.25 3.37 -5.97
C ARG A 38 2.53 2.40 -7.11
N LEU A 39 2.92 1.17 -6.80
CA LEU A 39 3.17 0.13 -7.81
C LEU A 39 1.95 -0.14 -8.68
N LYS A 40 0.75 -0.16 -8.10
CA LYS A 40 -0.53 -0.27 -8.83
C LYS A 40 -0.79 0.83 -9.86
N LYS A 41 -0.05 1.93 -9.87
CA LYS A 41 -0.17 2.94 -10.93
C LYS A 41 0.57 2.50 -12.20
N GLU A 42 1.57 1.64 -12.06
CA GLU A 42 2.41 1.19 -13.15
C GLU A 42 1.71 0.15 -14.04
N PRO A 43 1.71 0.32 -15.37
CA PRO A 43 1.07 -0.61 -16.28
C PRO A 43 1.61 -2.04 -16.20
N TRP A 44 2.92 -2.22 -15.99
CA TRP A 44 3.53 -3.55 -15.88
C TRP A 44 3.09 -4.27 -14.62
N PHE A 45 2.99 -3.56 -13.49
CA PHE A 45 2.58 -4.15 -12.22
C PHE A 45 1.09 -4.50 -12.22
N LYS A 46 0.24 -3.62 -12.80
CA LYS A 46 -1.20 -3.92 -12.97
C LYS A 46 -1.44 -5.22 -13.73
N LYS A 47 -0.66 -5.48 -14.79
CA LYS A 47 -0.78 -6.73 -15.57
C LYS A 47 -0.49 -7.96 -14.71
N ILE A 48 0.51 -7.87 -13.83
CA ILE A 48 0.86 -8.95 -12.91
C ILE A 48 -0.23 -9.11 -11.84
N GLU A 49 -0.71 -8.03 -11.24
CA GLU A 49 -1.77 -8.08 -10.21
C GLU A 49 -3.09 -8.66 -10.75
N GLN A 50 -3.44 -8.34 -12.00
CA GLN A 50 -4.67 -8.83 -12.64
C GLN A 50 -4.60 -10.30 -13.05
N ASP A 51 -3.40 -10.86 -13.11
CA ASP A 51 -3.23 -12.30 -13.31
C ASP A 51 -3.57 -13.00 -11.98
N GLY A 52 -4.64 -13.80 -12.02
CA GLY A 52 -5.15 -14.51 -10.86
C GLY A 52 -4.12 -15.41 -10.17
N LEU A 53 -3.09 -15.87 -10.90
CA LEU A 53 -1.98 -16.65 -10.32
C LEU A 53 -1.12 -15.84 -9.34
N TYR A 54 -0.99 -14.53 -9.56
CA TYR A 54 -0.10 -13.66 -8.79
C TYR A 54 -0.83 -12.77 -7.80
N TYR A 55 -2.14 -12.55 -7.97
CA TYR A 55 -2.94 -11.74 -7.05
C TYR A 55 -2.74 -12.20 -5.59
N GLU A 56 -3.02 -13.48 -5.30
CA GLU A 56 -2.91 -14.00 -3.93
C GLU A 56 -1.47 -13.95 -3.41
N LYS A 57 -0.50 -14.28 -4.28
CA LYS A 57 0.94 -14.25 -3.94
C LYS A 57 1.41 -12.86 -3.54
N ILE A 58 0.90 -11.81 -4.17
CA ILE A 58 1.28 -10.43 -3.85
C ILE A 58 0.91 -10.05 -2.41
N TYR A 59 -0.19 -10.58 -1.88
CA TYR A 59 -0.69 -10.20 -0.55
C TYR A 59 -0.33 -11.20 0.56
N GLN A 60 0.04 -12.44 0.22
CA GLN A 60 0.38 -13.49 1.19
C GLN A 60 1.88 -13.78 1.29
N ASN A 61 2.69 -13.38 0.32
CA ASN A 61 4.14 -13.63 0.37
C ASN A 61 4.84 -12.67 1.35
N GLU A 62 5.30 -13.20 2.49
CA GLU A 62 6.03 -12.44 3.50
C GLU A 62 7.37 -11.88 2.99
N ALA A 63 8.11 -12.62 2.16
CA ALA A 63 9.36 -12.11 1.57
C ALA A 63 9.12 -10.91 0.65
N LEU A 64 7.99 -10.90 -0.06
CA LEU A 64 7.57 -9.75 -0.87
C LEU A 64 7.17 -8.57 0.02
N LYS A 65 6.45 -8.81 1.12
CA LYS A 65 6.10 -7.75 2.08
C LYS A 65 7.34 -7.13 2.69
N GLU A 66 8.27 -7.95 3.19
CA GLU A 66 9.57 -7.51 3.73
C GLU A 66 10.36 -6.69 2.72
N TYR A 67 10.42 -7.15 1.46
CA TYR A 67 11.06 -6.39 0.39
C TYR A 67 10.38 -5.03 0.19
N LEU A 68 9.05 -4.99 0.17
CA LEU A 68 8.27 -3.75 0.04
C LEU A 68 8.24 -2.89 1.32
N PHE A 69 8.68 -3.41 2.47
CA PHE A 69 8.85 -2.63 3.69
C PHE A 69 10.18 -1.88 3.74
N GLN A 70 11.13 -2.17 2.85
CA GLN A 70 12.38 -1.42 2.80
C GLN A 70 12.15 0.06 2.51
N ASP A 71 12.99 0.90 3.09
CA ASP A 71 12.96 2.33 2.80
C ASP A 71 13.34 2.58 1.33
N ASP A 72 12.63 3.51 0.70
CA ASP A 72 12.86 3.95 -0.68
C ASP A 72 12.70 2.87 -1.77
N ILE A 73 12.34 1.63 -1.41
CA ILE A 73 12.34 0.51 -2.34
C ILE A 73 11.44 0.71 -3.56
N VAL A 74 10.31 1.39 -3.39
CA VAL A 74 9.43 1.68 -4.53
C VAL A 74 10.07 2.69 -5.48
N ASN A 75 10.82 3.69 -4.98
CA ASN A 75 11.55 4.59 -5.88
C ASN A 75 12.61 3.80 -6.66
N ARG A 76 13.36 2.94 -5.96
CA ARG A 76 14.34 2.04 -6.57
C ARG A 76 13.72 1.11 -7.62
N ILE A 77 12.58 0.48 -7.34
CA ILE A 77 11.85 -0.35 -8.31
C ILE A 77 11.42 0.45 -9.55
N LEU A 78 11.05 1.73 -9.38
CA LEU A 78 10.61 2.58 -10.49
C LEU A 78 11.76 3.13 -11.33
N GLU A 79 12.97 3.24 -10.75
CA GLU A 79 14.14 3.87 -11.37
C GLU A 79 15.21 2.87 -11.81
N ASP A 80 15.24 1.67 -11.24
CA ASP A 80 16.21 0.60 -11.52
C ASP A 80 15.50 -0.69 -11.99
N GLU A 81 15.77 -1.08 -13.23
CA GLU A 81 15.25 -2.31 -13.82
C GLU A 81 15.69 -3.57 -13.05
N LYS A 82 16.86 -3.58 -12.39
CA LYS A 82 17.28 -4.74 -11.58
C LYS A 82 16.38 -4.95 -10.36
N GLU A 83 15.96 -3.87 -9.72
CA GLU A 83 15.08 -3.89 -8.54
C GLU A 83 13.64 -4.27 -8.93
N LYS A 84 13.21 -3.82 -10.11
CA LYS A 84 11.97 -4.26 -10.74
C LYS A 84 11.99 -5.75 -11.08
N ASP A 85 13.06 -6.23 -11.71
CA ASP A 85 13.24 -7.65 -12.01
C ASP A 85 13.28 -8.49 -10.74
N GLN A 86 13.91 -8.00 -9.67
CA GLN A 86 13.93 -8.67 -8.38
C GLN A 86 12.53 -8.77 -7.77
N LEU A 87 11.73 -7.69 -7.85
CA LEU A 87 10.32 -7.74 -7.40
C LEU A 87 9.52 -8.77 -8.19
N ILE A 88 9.66 -8.77 -9.52
CA ILE A 88 8.94 -9.70 -10.40
C ILE A 88 9.34 -11.14 -10.06
N LYS A 89 10.64 -11.41 -9.85
CA LYS A 89 11.12 -12.71 -9.40
C LYS A 89 10.49 -13.12 -8.07
N LEU A 90 10.41 -12.23 -7.08
CA LEU A 90 9.78 -12.54 -5.79
C LEU A 90 8.28 -12.86 -5.92
N ILE A 91 7.58 -12.21 -6.85
CA ILE A 91 6.17 -12.50 -7.14
C ILE A 91 6.03 -13.87 -7.82
N GLN A 92 6.97 -14.23 -8.68
CA GLN A 92 6.96 -15.47 -9.48
C GLN A 92 7.59 -16.68 -8.78
N SER A 93 8.46 -16.48 -7.80
CA SER A 93 9.24 -17.53 -7.14
C SER A 93 8.49 -18.30 -6.05
N VAL A 94 7.21 -17.98 -5.83
CA VAL A 94 6.34 -18.67 -4.87
C VAL A 94 5.44 -19.64 -5.58
#